data_AF-A0A177AJE9-F1
#
_entry.id   AF-A0A177AJE9-F1
#
_cell.length_a   1.000
_cell.length_b   1.000
_cell.length_c   1.000
_cell.angle_alpha   90.00
_cell.angle_beta   90.00
_cell.angle_gamma   90.00
#
_symmetry.space_group_name_H-M   'P 1'
#
loop_
_entity.id
_entity.type
_entity.pdbx_description
1 polymer ?
#
loop_
_entity_poly.entity_id
_entity_poly.type
_entity_poly.pdbx_seq_one_letter_code
_entity_poly.pdbx_strand_id
1 'polypeptide(L)'
;MRRSGRCGETKLTGSNYTVDFETFSKILNRPGGFRDPGEPEEYCRGFQVFDKDMTGFIGVGQLRYILTNLGEKMSDEEVDELLKAVDTNNGEVNYTDLVRTVLAN
;
A
#
# COMPACT_ATOMS: atom_id res chain seq x y z
N MET A 1 -9.37 -48.13 -12.43
CA MET A 1 -9.01 -46.70 -12.58
C MET A 1 -9.66 -45.93 -11.44
N ARG A 2 -9.00 -45.53 -10.33
CA ARG A 2 -8.03 -44.42 -10.16
C ARG A 2 -8.53 -43.12 -10.83
N ARG A 3 -8.82 -41.98 -10.19
CA ARG A 3 -8.81 -41.50 -8.78
C ARG A 3 -9.91 -40.43 -8.67
N SER A 4 -10.79 -40.53 -7.66
CA SER A 4 -11.67 -39.42 -7.26
C SER A 4 -10.80 -38.37 -6.56
N GLY A 5 -10.69 -37.18 -7.15
CA GLY A 5 -9.91 -36.06 -6.64
C GLY A 5 -10.59 -35.48 -5.40
N ARG A 6 -10.10 -35.88 -4.23
CA ARG A 6 -10.41 -35.26 -2.95
C ARG A 6 -9.77 -33.86 -2.95
N CYS A 7 -10.55 -32.84 -3.28
CA CYS A 7 -10.12 -31.45 -3.10
C CYS A 7 -9.95 -31.22 -1.60
N GLY A 8 -8.72 -30.96 -1.16
CA GLY A 8 -8.39 -30.83 0.25
C GLY A 8 -9.06 -29.59 0.84
N GLU A 9 -9.83 -29.79 1.91
CA GLU A 9 -10.24 -28.71 2.80
C GLU A 9 -8.98 -28.14 3.45
N THR A 10 -8.50 -26.99 2.98
CA THR A 10 -7.51 -26.19 3.70
C THR A 10 -8.24 -25.44 4.81
N LYS A 11 -8.27 -26.04 6.00
CA LYS A 11 -8.64 -25.32 7.23
C LYS A 11 -7.50 -24.37 7.58
N LEU A 12 -7.70 -23.08 7.35
CA LEU A 12 -6.87 -22.03 7.92
C LEU A 12 -7.61 -21.47 9.15
N THR A 13 -7.13 -21.85 10.32
CA THR A 13 -7.64 -21.41 11.62
C THR A 13 -7.08 -20.02 11.93
N GLY A 14 -7.94 -19.01 11.92
CA GLY A 14 -7.64 -17.65 12.37
C GLY A 14 -8.70 -16.65 11.88
N SER A 15 -9.79 -16.47 12.62
CA SER A 15 -10.80 -15.39 12.47
C SER A 15 -11.40 -15.13 11.06
N ASN A 16 -12.26 -16.06 10.63
CA ASN A 16 -13.60 -15.91 10.00
C ASN A 16 -13.89 -14.81 8.94
N TYR A 17 -13.08 -14.67 7.89
CA TYR A 17 -13.58 -14.11 6.63
C TYR A 17 -13.19 -15.02 5.46
N THR A 18 -13.96 -16.09 5.27
CA THR A 18 -13.89 -16.86 4.02
C THR A 18 -14.77 -16.17 2.99
N VAL A 19 -14.16 -15.48 2.04
CA VAL A 19 -14.86 -14.90 0.89
C VAL A 19 -14.78 -15.91 -0.24
N ASP A 20 -15.92 -16.49 -0.63
CA ASP A 20 -15.98 -17.32 -1.85
C ASP A 20 -15.89 -16.44 -3.10
N PHE A 21 -15.58 -17.08 -4.24
CA PHE A 21 -15.39 -16.35 -5.50
C PHE A 21 -16.64 -15.55 -5.92
N GLU A 22 -17.83 -16.05 -5.59
CA GLU A 22 -19.10 -15.38 -5.89
C GLU A 22 -19.24 -14.09 -5.09
N THR A 23 -18.93 -14.13 -3.80
CA THR A 23 -18.94 -12.98 -2.89
C THR A 23 -17.87 -11.97 -3.29
N PHE A 24 -16.66 -12.44 -3.61
CA PHE A 24 -15.60 -11.59 -4.15
C PHE A 24 -16.04 -10.87 -5.43
N SER A 25 -16.65 -11.60 -6.37
CA SER A 25 -17.15 -11.03 -7.63
C SER A 25 -18.25 -9.99 -7.41
N LYS A 26 -19.13 -10.19 -6.43
CA LYS A 26 -20.17 -9.22 -6.06
C LYS A 26 -19.57 -7.94 -5.47
N ILE A 27 -18.51 -8.06 -4.66
CA ILE A 27 -17.79 -6.90 -4.11
C ILE A 27 -17.08 -6.14 -5.22
N LEU A 28 -16.37 -6.86 -6.08
CA LEU A 28 -15.59 -6.29 -7.18
C LEU A 28 -16.47 -5.54 -8.19
N ASN A 29 -17.63 -6.11 -8.52
CA ASN A 29 -18.56 -5.55 -9.52
C ASN A 29 -19.69 -4.70 -8.91
N ARG A 30 -19.52 -4.18 -7.68
CA ARG A 30 -20.56 -3.37 -7.04
C ARG A 30 -20.90 -2.13 -7.89
N PRO A 31 -22.17 -1.73 -8.00
CA PRO A 31 -22.54 -0.49 -8.67
C PRO A 31 -21.83 0.72 -8.03
N GLY A 32 -21.17 1.55 -8.86
CA GLY A 32 -20.34 2.65 -8.38
C GLY A 32 -18.88 2.28 -8.10
N GLY A 33 -18.48 1.02 -8.29
CA GLY A 33 -17.09 0.57 -8.32
C GLY A 33 -16.30 0.85 -7.04
N PHE A 34 -14.98 0.71 -7.14
CA PHE A 34 -14.08 1.30 -6.15
C PHE A 34 -13.94 2.79 -6.43
N ARG A 35 -13.54 3.57 -5.40
CA ARG A 35 -13.16 4.95 -5.68
C ARG A 35 -11.97 4.92 -6.62
N ASP A 36 -11.99 5.82 -7.60
CA ASP A 36 -10.81 6.08 -8.41
C ASP A 36 -9.65 6.44 -7.47
N PRO A 37 -8.43 6.00 -7.77
CA PRO A 37 -7.26 6.50 -7.07
C PRO A 37 -7.26 8.04 -7.16
N GLY A 38 -6.89 8.70 -6.07
CA GLY A 38 -6.74 10.14 -6.08
C GLY A 38 -5.62 10.59 -7.03
N GLU A 39 -5.57 11.88 -7.32
CA GLU A 39 -4.45 12.43 -8.09
C GLU A 39 -3.17 12.44 -7.22
N PRO A 40 -1.98 12.20 -7.79
CA PRO A 40 -0.71 12.20 -7.05
C PRO A 40 -0.52 13.44 -6.15
N GLU A 41 -0.99 14.60 -6.60
CA GLU A 41 -0.91 15.86 -5.89
C GLU A 41 -1.68 15.85 -4.57
N GLU A 42 -2.78 15.08 -4.47
CA GLU A 42 -3.57 14.98 -3.24
C GLU A 42 -2.80 14.24 -2.15
N TYR A 43 -2.06 13.19 -2.52
CA TYR A 43 -1.22 12.44 -1.60
C TYR A 43 0.03 13.24 -1.19
N CYS A 44 0.62 14.00 -2.12
CA CYS A 44 1.77 14.85 -1.85
C CYS A 44 1.51 15.90 -0.77
N ARG A 45 0.26 16.39 -0.64
CA ARG A 45 -0.13 17.36 0.41
C ARG A 45 0.12 16.85 1.83
N GLY A 46 0.04 15.53 2.06
CA GLY A 46 0.34 14.95 3.36
C GLY A 46 1.81 15.11 3.76
N PHE A 47 2.72 15.02 2.79
CA PHE A 47 4.17 15.14 3.01
C PHE A 47 4.63 16.60 3.13
N GLN A 48 3.94 17.54 2.47
CA GLN A 48 4.24 18.98 2.53
C GLN A 48 4.15 19.57 3.95
N VAL A 49 3.48 18.90 4.89
CA VAL A 49 3.48 19.28 6.31
C VAL A 49 4.89 19.19 6.92
N PHE A 50 5.72 18.29 6.38
CA PHE A 50 7.08 18.01 6.84
C PHE A 50 8.15 18.72 6.01
N ASP A 51 7.85 19.04 4.74
CA ASP A 51 8.70 19.81 3.83
C ASP A 51 8.29 21.29 3.81
N LYS A 52 8.73 22.03 4.83
CA LYS A 52 8.37 23.46 5.01
C LYS A 52 8.82 24.36 3.87
N ASP A 53 9.92 23.99 3.23
CA ASP A 53 10.53 24.75 2.15
C ASP A 53 10.00 24.34 0.77
N MET A 54 9.08 23.36 0.71
CA MET A 54 8.47 22.81 -0.52
C MET A 54 9.52 22.36 -1.55
N THR A 55 10.58 21.73 -1.06
CA THR A 55 11.66 21.18 -1.87
C THR A 55 11.24 19.96 -2.70
N GLY A 56 10.20 19.24 -2.27
CA GLY A 56 9.82 17.92 -2.80
C GLY A 56 10.53 16.75 -2.10
N PHE A 57 11.35 17.03 -1.09
CA PHE A 57 12.16 16.05 -0.38
C PHE A 57 11.86 16.03 1.11
N ILE A 58 11.93 14.84 1.71
CA ILE A 58 11.90 14.67 3.17
C ILE A 58 12.97 13.66 3.58
N GLY A 59 13.45 13.75 4.82
CA GLY A 59 14.44 12.80 5.33
C GLY A 59 13.87 11.38 5.42
N VAL A 60 14.67 10.37 5.12
CA VAL A 60 14.28 8.93 5.22
C VAL A 60 13.73 8.60 6.61
N GLY A 61 14.35 9.14 7.68
CA GLY A 61 13.87 8.94 9.05
C GLY A 61 12.49 9.56 9.31
N GLN A 62 12.19 10.71 8.69
CA GLN A 62 10.87 11.34 8.79
C GLN A 62 9.83 10.52 8.02
N LEU A 63 10.16 10.07 6.81
CA LEU A 63 9.27 9.20 6.03
C LEU A 63 8.93 7.92 6.79
N ARG A 64 9.92 7.24 7.39
CA ARG A 64 9.68 6.06 8.24
C ARG A 64 8.77 6.39 9.42
N TYR A 65 9.04 7.49 10.12
CA TYR A 65 8.21 7.90 11.25
C TYR A 65 6.75 8.12 10.80
N ILE A 66 6.54 8.78 9.67
CA ILE A 66 5.20 9.03 9.11
C ILE A 66 4.47 7.72 8.82
N LEU A 67 5.09 6.80 8.07
CA LEU A 67 4.45 5.55 7.61
C LEU A 67 4.19 4.53 8.73
N THR A 68 4.98 4.58 9.81
CA THR A 68 4.83 3.67 10.96
C THR A 68 3.92 4.21 12.06
N ASN A 69 3.66 5.53 12.08
CA ASN A 69 2.89 6.16 13.17
C ASN A 69 1.56 6.79 12.75
N LEU A 70 1.36 7.11 11.47
CA LEU A 70 0.14 7.78 10.98
C LEU A 70 -0.70 6.84 10.12
N GLY A 71 -2.02 6.95 10.26
CA GLY A 71 -2.98 6.20 9.43
C GLY A 71 -2.95 4.69 9.68
N GLU A 72 -3.00 3.92 8.58
CA GLU A 72 -2.76 2.48 8.59
C GLU A 72 -1.26 2.24 8.63
N LYS A 73 -0.80 1.72 9.77
CA LYS A 73 0.63 1.62 10.08
C LYS A 73 1.26 0.50 9.28
N MET A 74 2.33 0.85 8.57
CA MET A 74 3.22 -0.14 7.97
C MET A 74 4.17 -0.70 9.03
N SER A 75 4.61 -1.95 8.84
CA SER A 75 5.72 -2.51 9.60
C SER A 75 7.06 -1.91 9.13
N ASP A 76 8.09 -1.99 9.97
CA ASP A 76 9.42 -1.50 9.59
C ASP A 76 9.96 -2.22 8.35
N GLU A 77 9.63 -3.52 8.20
CA GLU A 77 10.00 -4.33 7.05
C GLU A 77 9.28 -3.88 5.77
N GLU A 78 7.99 -3.54 5.86
CA GLU A 78 7.24 -3.01 4.71
C GLU A 78 7.80 -1.64 4.26
N VAL A 79 8.20 -0.80 5.21
CA VAL A 79 8.87 0.47 4.91
C VAL A 79 10.23 0.24 4.26
N ASP A 80 10.99 -0.77 4.70
CA ASP A 80 12.27 -1.13 4.08
C ASP A 80 12.09 -1.57 2.62
N GLU A 81 11.07 -2.38 2.33
CA GLU A 81 10.76 -2.78 0.95
C GLU A 81 10.31 -1.59 0.10
N LEU A 82 9.52 -0.67 0.66
CA LEU A 82 9.11 0.55 -0.04
C LEU A 82 10.33 1.43 -0.38
N LEU A 83 11.26 1.59 0.57
CA LEU A 83 12.46 2.39 0.37
C LEU A 83 13.43 1.79 -0.66
N LYS A 84 13.41 0.46 -0.87
CA LYS A 84 14.18 -0.17 -1.96
C LYS A 84 13.66 0.18 -3.35
N ALA A 85 12.38 0.51 -3.48
CA ALA A 85 11.76 0.87 -4.74
C ALA A 85 11.98 2.34 -5.14
N VAL A 86 12.55 3.16 -4.25
CA VAL A 86 12.72 4.60 -4.45
C VAL A 86 14.18 4.99 -4.31
N ASP A 87 14.63 5.89 -5.19
CA ASP A 87 15.98 6.41 -5.09
C ASP A 87 16.11 7.31 -3.86
N THR A 88 17.15 7.06 -3.05
CA THR A 88 17.45 7.86 -1.86
C THR A 88 18.75 8.60 -2.11
N ASN A 89 18.68 9.93 -2.11
CA ASN A 89 19.85 10.77 -2.36
C ASN A 89 20.21 11.48 -1.04
N ASN A 90 21.42 11.25 -0.54
CA ASN A 90 21.93 11.87 0.69
C ASN A 90 21.03 11.71 1.94
N GLY A 91 20.27 10.61 2.03
CA GLY A 91 19.37 10.36 3.17
C GLY A 91 18.02 11.10 3.07
N GLU A 92 17.72 11.67 1.92
CA GLU A 92 16.43 12.27 1.57
C GLU A 92 15.73 11.46 0.48
N VAL A 93 14.39 11.53 0.49
CA VAL A 93 13.50 10.84 -0.43
C VAL A 93 12.67 11.88 -1.16
N ASN A 94 12.62 11.78 -2.50
CA ASN A 94 11.63 12.52 -3.29
C ASN A 94 10.25 11.89 -3.08
N TYR A 95 9.42 12.50 -2.23
CA TYR A 95 8.10 11.95 -1.93
C TYR A 95 7.12 12.06 -3.11
N THR A 96 7.39 12.96 -4.06
CA THR A 96 6.56 13.09 -5.29
C THR A 96 6.77 11.90 -6.20
N ASP A 97 8.03 11.48 -6.37
CA ASP A 97 8.37 10.30 -7.18
C ASP A 97 7.91 9.01 -6.49
N LEU A 98 8.03 8.94 -5.15
CA LEU A 98 7.47 7.84 -4.35
C LEU A 98 5.96 7.67 -4.62
N VAL A 99 5.17 8.74 -4.49
CA VAL A 99 3.72 8.70 -4.71
C VAL A 99 3.40 8.24 -6.13
N ARG A 100 4.09 8.79 -7.14
CA ARG A 100 3.89 8.39 -8.54
C ARG A 100 4.21 6.92 -8.77
N THR A 101 5.29 6.42 -8.18
CA THR A 101 5.71 5.02 -8.29
C THR A 101 4.69 4.08 -7.66
N VAL A 102 4.10 4.47 -6.53
CA VAL A 102 3.08 3.67 -5.83
C VAL A 102 1.76 3.66 -6.61
N LEU A 103 1.33 4.80 -7.18
CA LEU A 103 0.06 4.89 -7.92
C LEU A 103 0.12 4.31 -9.33
N ALA A 104 1.31 4.14 -9.91
CA ALA A 104 1.48 3.61 -11.27
C ALA A 104 1.42 2.08 -11.37
N ASN A 105 1.39 1.35 -10.25
CA ASN A 105 1.39 -0.12 -10.17
C ASN A 105 0.00 -0.72 -9.96
#